data_AF-A0A380DMI5-F1
#
_entry.id   AF-A0A380DMI5-F1
#
_cell.length_a   1.000
_cell.length_b   1.000
_cell.length_c   1.000
_cell.angle_alpha   90.00
_cell.angle_beta   90.00
_cell.angle_gamma   90.00
#
_symmetry.space_group_name_H-M   'P 1'
#
loop_
_entity.id
_entity.type
_entity.pdbx_description
1 polymer ?
#
loop_
_entity_poly.entity_id
_entity_poly.type
_entity_poly.pdbx_seq_one_letter_code
_entity_poly.pdbx_strand_id
1 'polypeptide(L)'
;MEITEELVNKISHMPIDYIHVSMMDTHATTREGKYAGQERLPLIHKWINGRMPLIGIGSIFTADEALDAVENVGVDLVAIGRELLLDYQFVEKN
;
A
#
# COMPACT_ATOMS: atom_id res chain seq x y z
N MET A 1 15.16 -0.28 4.04
CA MET A 1 14.03 -1.15 3.61
C MET A 1 14.42 -2.62 3.45
N GLU A 2 15.69 -2.96 3.62
CA GLU A 2 16.29 -4.28 3.44
C GLU A 2 15.66 -5.32 4.38
N ILE A 3 15.51 -4.98 5.65
CA ILE A 3 14.84 -5.85 6.64
C ILE A 3 13.38 -6.08 6.24
N THR A 4 12.70 -5.05 5.72
CA THR A 4 11.32 -5.18 5.24
C THR A 4 11.23 -6.07 4.01
N GLU A 5 12.17 -5.98 3.07
CA GLU A 5 12.26 -6.91 1.94
C GLU A 5 12.41 -8.36 2.40
N GLU A 6 13.31 -8.62 3.36
CA GLU A 6 13.49 -9.97 3.91
C GLU A 6 12.20 -10.47 4.57
N LEU A 7 11.54 -9.62 5.38
CA LEU A 7 10.27 -9.95 6.01
C LEU A 7 9.18 -10.26 4.98
N VAL A 8 8.98 -9.38 3.99
CA VAL A 8 7.96 -9.56 2.94
C VAL A 8 8.21 -10.84 2.15
N ASN A 9 9.46 -11.10 1.77
CA ASN A 9 9.83 -12.35 1.10
C ASN A 9 9.53 -13.58 1.97
N LYS A 10 9.70 -13.50 3.30
CA LYS A 10 9.42 -14.63 4.18
C LYS A 10 7.92 -14.85 4.39
N ILE A 11 7.17 -13.80 4.72
CA ILE A 11 5.73 -13.93 5.04
C ILE A 11 4.89 -14.21 3.80
N SER A 12 5.34 -13.82 2.61
CA SER A 12 4.65 -14.13 1.35
C SER A 12 4.68 -15.61 0.95
N HIS A 13 5.40 -16.47 1.69
CA HIS A 13 5.33 -17.93 1.54
C HIS A 13 4.53 -18.60 2.67
N MET A 14 3.95 -17.82 3.59
CA MET A 14 3.08 -18.32 4.66
C MET A 14 1.63 -18.40 4.16
N PRO A 15 0.76 -19.20 4.80
CA PRO A 15 -0.65 -19.27 4.47
C PRO A 15 -1.40 -18.04 5.02
N ILE A 16 -1.12 -16.87 4.44
CA ILE A 16 -1.80 -15.61 4.73
C ILE A 16 -2.51 -15.10 3.47
N ASP A 17 -3.66 -14.46 3.65
CA ASP A 17 -4.52 -14.09 2.52
C ASP A 17 -4.15 -12.75 1.86
N TYR A 18 -3.51 -11.85 2.60
CA TYR A 18 -3.08 -10.54 2.11
C TYR A 18 -1.97 -9.95 2.98
N ILE A 19 -1.29 -8.92 2.45
CA ILE A 19 -0.39 -8.07 3.24
C ILE A 19 -0.98 -6.66 3.27
N HIS A 20 -1.22 -6.14 4.47
CA HIS A 20 -1.68 -4.78 4.66
C HIS A 20 -0.54 -3.89 5.15
N VAL A 21 -0.28 -2.79 4.44
CA VAL A 21 0.82 -1.87 4.74
C VAL A 21 0.25 -0.51 5.08
N SER A 22 0.42 -0.12 6.35
CA SER A 22 0.00 1.18 6.86
C SER A 22 1.14 2.18 6.84
N MET A 23 0.89 3.32 6.18
CA MET A 23 1.83 4.43 6.06
C MET A 23 1.10 5.76 6.26
N MET A 24 1.86 6.83 6.42
CA MET A 24 1.28 8.18 6.48
C MET A 24 0.75 8.64 5.12
N ASP A 25 1.34 8.18 4.02
CA ASP A 25 1.10 8.65 2.65
C ASP A 25 1.42 7.48 1.70
N THR A 26 0.61 7.22 0.66
CA THR A 26 0.82 6.11 -0.29
C THR A 26 2.13 6.22 -1.08
N HIS A 27 2.60 7.43 -1.37
CA HIS A 27 3.86 7.71 -2.07
C HIS A 27 5.06 7.83 -1.13
N ALA A 28 4.93 7.44 0.15
CA ALA A 28 6.01 7.60 1.10
C ALA A 28 7.28 6.86 0.63
N THR A 29 8.36 7.62 0.39
CA THR A 29 9.64 7.11 -0.12
C THR A 29 10.57 6.64 0.99
N THR A 30 11.41 5.65 0.69
CA THR A 30 12.44 5.19 1.61
C THR A 30 13.52 6.26 1.79
N ARG A 31 13.96 6.48 3.04
CA ARG A 31 14.85 7.61 3.39
C ARG A 31 16.33 7.28 3.22
N GLU A 32 16.71 6.03 3.39
CA GLU A 32 18.11 5.58 3.45
C GLU A 32 18.25 4.12 3.00
N GLY A 33 19.50 3.68 2.84
CA GLY A 33 19.85 2.32 2.42
C GLY A 33 19.76 2.12 0.90
N LYS A 34 19.78 0.85 0.47
CA LYS A 34 19.85 0.47 -0.95
C LYS A 34 18.64 0.88 -1.79
N TYR A 35 17.54 1.26 -1.14
CA TYR A 35 16.30 1.67 -1.77
C TYR A 35 16.00 3.17 -1.61
N ALA A 36 16.95 3.96 -1.11
CA ALA A 36 16.76 5.39 -0.85
C ALA A 36 16.14 6.12 -2.06
N GLY A 37 15.11 6.92 -1.80
CA GLY A 37 14.38 7.68 -2.82
C GLY A 37 13.29 6.90 -3.58
N GLN A 38 13.20 5.59 -3.43
CA GLN A 38 12.14 4.79 -4.07
C GLN A 38 10.87 4.76 -3.21
N GLU A 39 9.70 4.60 -3.81
CA GLU A 39 8.44 4.45 -3.08
C GLU A 39 8.33 3.06 -2.43
N ARG A 40 7.77 3.01 -1.21
CA ARG A 40 7.70 1.77 -0.42
C ARG A 40 6.70 0.76 -0.97
N LEU A 41 5.49 1.19 -1.35
CA LEU A 41 4.44 0.29 -1.80
C LEU A 41 4.78 -0.42 -3.13
N PRO A 42 5.32 0.25 -4.17
CA PRO A 42 5.75 -0.43 -5.39
C PRO A 42 6.84 -1.48 -5.13
N LEU A 43 7.78 -1.19 -4.22
CA LEU A 43 8.80 -2.15 -3.81
C LEU A 43 8.19 -3.38 -3.14
N ILE A 44 7.25 -3.16 -2.21
CA ILE A 44 6.58 -4.26 -1.50
C ILE A 44 5.74 -5.10 -2.48
N HIS A 45 4.97 -4.47 -3.37
CA HIS A 45 4.20 -5.15 -4.40
C HIS A 45 5.10 -6.05 -5.26
N LYS A 46 6.26 -5.52 -5.69
CA LYS A 46 7.28 -6.28 -6.42
C LYS A 46 7.78 -7.50 -5.65
N TRP A 47 8.03 -7.39 -4.34
CA TRP A 47 8.52 -8.52 -3.52
C TRP A 47 7.44 -9.56 -3.21
N ILE A 48 6.17 -9.13 -3.11
CA ILE A 48 5.01 -10.02 -3.01
C ILE A 48 4.88 -10.88 -4.26
N ASN A 49 5.23 -10.34 -5.43
CA ASN A 49 5.35 -11.08 -6.69
C ASN A 49 4.06 -11.87 -7.02
N GLY A 50 2.90 -11.23 -6.85
CA GLY A 50 1.59 -11.77 -7.19
C GLY A 50 1.11 -12.96 -6.34
N ARG A 51 1.80 -13.30 -5.23
CA ARG A 51 1.41 -14.45 -4.38
C ARG A 51 0.14 -14.19 -3.55
N MET A 52 -0.14 -12.94 -3.20
CA MET A 52 -1.33 -12.48 -2.48
C MET A 52 -1.55 -10.99 -2.81
N PRO A 53 -2.76 -10.46 -2.58
CA PRO A 53 -3.01 -9.02 -2.73
C PRO A 53 -2.26 -8.17 -1.70
N LEU A 54 -1.83 -7.00 -2.14
CA LEU A 54 -1.34 -5.90 -1.32
C LEU A 54 -2.47 -4.91 -1.03
N ILE A 55 -2.73 -4.68 0.26
CA ILE A 55 -3.64 -3.62 0.71
C ILE A 55 -2.80 -2.42 1.17
N GLY A 56 -2.97 -1.26 0.53
CA GLY A 56 -2.31 -0.01 0.92
C GLY A 56 -3.22 0.96 1.65
N ILE A 57 -2.67 1.69 2.60
CA ILE A 57 -3.31 2.87 3.23
C ILE A 57 -2.28 3.98 3.47
N GLY A 58 -2.70 5.22 3.26
CA GLY A 58 -1.96 6.41 3.66
C GLY A 58 -2.53 7.70 3.07
N SER A 59 -3.12 8.55 3.92
CA SER A 59 -3.63 9.89 3.56
C SER A 59 -4.44 9.97 2.25
N ILE A 60 -5.35 9.03 2.04
CA ILE A 60 -6.31 9.06 0.93
C ILE A 60 -7.59 9.75 1.40
N PHE A 61 -7.94 10.84 0.74
CA PHE A 61 -9.08 11.70 1.04
C PHE A 61 -10.02 11.89 -0.16
N THR A 62 -9.58 11.52 -1.36
CA THR A 62 -10.38 11.67 -2.59
C THR A 62 -10.45 10.38 -3.41
N ALA A 63 -11.44 10.27 -4.29
CA ALA A 63 -11.55 9.15 -5.23
C ALA A 63 -10.37 9.09 -6.20
N ASP A 64 -9.85 10.23 -6.65
CA ASP A 64 -8.69 10.31 -7.53
C ASP A 64 -7.41 9.79 -6.85
N GLU A 65 -7.20 10.12 -5.57
CA GLU A 65 -6.08 9.57 -4.79
C GLU A 65 -6.23 8.06 -4.56
N ALA A 66 -7.47 7.57 -4.37
CA ALA A 66 -7.72 6.13 -4.27
C ALA A 66 -7.43 5.42 -5.60
N LEU A 67 -7.81 6.03 -6.73
CA LEU A 67 -7.54 5.50 -8.06
C LEU A 67 -6.05 5.50 -8.36
N ASP A 68 -5.35 6.59 -8.05
CA ASP A 68 -3.90 6.71 -8.21
C ASP A 68 -3.14 5.63 -7.42
N ALA A 69 -3.57 5.34 -6.19
CA ALA A 69 -2.97 4.28 -5.38
C ALA A 69 -3.05 2.90 -6.07
N VAL A 70 -4.16 2.61 -6.76
CA VAL A 70 -4.34 1.36 -7.51
C VAL A 70 -3.55 1.38 -8.81
N GLU A 71 -3.72 2.42 -9.62
CA GLU A 71 -3.21 2.48 -11.00
C GLU A 71 -1.70 2.76 -11.08
N ASN A 72 -1.18 3.61 -10.19
CA ASN A 72 0.18 4.14 -10.28
C ASN A 72 1.09 3.64 -9.15
N VAL A 73 0.58 3.50 -7.92
CA VAL A 73 1.36 2.96 -6.78
C VAL A 73 1.37 1.43 -6.77
N GLY A 74 0.33 0.81 -7.34
CA GLY A 74 0.27 -0.64 -7.56
C GLY A 74 -0.20 -1.44 -6.34
N VAL A 75 -1.16 -0.91 -5.56
CA VAL A 75 -1.86 -1.71 -4.55
C VAL A 75 -3.09 -2.37 -5.16
N ASP A 76 -3.38 -3.61 -4.75
CA ASP A 76 -4.54 -4.35 -5.25
C ASP A 76 -5.85 -3.89 -4.58
N LEU A 77 -5.76 -3.45 -3.32
CA LEU A 77 -6.87 -2.86 -2.59
C LEU A 77 -6.42 -1.60 -1.84
N VAL A 78 -7.31 -0.63 -1.77
CA VAL A 78 -7.12 0.61 -1.02
C VAL A 78 -7.93 0.55 0.26
N ALA A 79 -7.25 0.76 1.39
CA ALA A 79 -7.90 0.95 2.67
C ALA A 79 -8.06 2.44 2.96
N ILE A 80 -9.29 2.84 3.32
CA ILE A 80 -9.66 4.21 3.67
C ILE A 80 -9.85 4.30 5.19
N GLY A 81 -9.18 5.26 5.82
CA GLY A 81 -9.23 5.47 7.27
C GLY A 81 -10.09 6.67 7.64
N ARG A 82 -9.44 7.80 7.94
CA ARG A 82 -10.07 9.03 8.43
C ARG A 82 -11.18 9.54 7.51
N GLU A 83 -11.03 9.38 6.20
CA GLU A 83 -12.03 9.89 5.26
C GLU A 83 -13.39 9.22 5.44
N LEU A 84 -13.45 7.91 5.73
CA LEU A 84 -14.72 7.24 6.02
C LEU A 84 -15.39 7.72 7.32
N LEU A 85 -14.63 8.31 8.25
CA LEU A 85 -15.20 8.92 9.47
C LEU A 85 -15.79 10.30 9.21
N LEU A 86 -15.21 11.05 8.26
CA LEU A 86 -15.69 12.37 7.85
C LEU A 86 -16.85 12.25 6.86
N ASP A 87 -16.78 11.25 5.99
CA ASP A 87 -17.70 10.96 4.92
C ASP A 87 -17.99 9.46 4.83
N TYR A 88 -19.02 9.02 5.54
CA TYR A 88 -19.42 7.62 5.55
C TYR A 88 -19.91 7.12 4.18
N GLN A 89 -20.22 8.02 3.24
CA GLN A 89 -20.69 7.68 1.88
C GLN A 89 -19.57 7.69 0.85
N PHE A 90 -18.31 7.85 1.24
CA PHE A 90 -17.16 7.97 0.32
C PHE A 90 -17.18 6.95 -0.83
N VAL A 91 -17.52 5.69 -0.54
CA VAL A 91 -17.54 4.59 -1.51
C VAL A 91 -18.77 4.63 -2.44
N GLU A 92 -19.90 5.18 -1.98
CA GLU A 92 -21.17 5.21 -2.71
C GLU A 92 -21.41 6.53 -3.44
N LYS A 93 -20.49 7.50 -3.30
CA LYS A 93 -20.61 8.80 -3.96
C LYS A 93 -20.54 8.63 -5.48
N ASN A 94 -21.62 9.05 -6.14
CA ASN A 94 -21.74 9.13 -7.60
C ASN A 94 -21.40 10.53 -8.08
#